data_AF-A0AAN5L8A0-F1
#
_entry.id   AF-A0AAN5L8A0-F1
#
_cell.length_a   1.000
_cell.length_b   1.000
_cell.length_c   1.000
_cell.angle_alpha   90.00
_cell.angle_beta   90.00
_cell.angle_gamma   90.00
#
_symmetry.space_group_name_H-M   'P 1'
#
loop_
_entity.id
_entity.type
_entity.pdbx_description
1 polymer ?
#
loop_
_entity_poly.entity_id
_entity_poly.type
_entity_poly.pdbx_seq_one_letter_code
_entity_poly.pdbx_strand_id
1 'polypeptide(L)'
;MENNGLVRVLKNEWLESSPGKCYQGKYKTGRFHLTDEFIVKYMMLVHGVDIPNSWVSNSFINIPDIDTRKIMYMECSDLLSNDTMNEIRKAVKSPPDNMKLYRNRDQVTHIEIMEE
;
A
#
# COMPACT_ATOMS: atom_id res chain seq x y z
N MET A 1 -3.52 5.29 23.27
CA MET A 1 -4.40 4.94 22.15
C MET A 1 -4.56 3.43 22.17
N GLU A 2 -5.79 2.95 22.20
CA GLU A 2 -6.14 1.52 22.27
C GLU A 2 -5.53 0.76 21.07
N ASN A 3 -5.23 -0.53 21.26
CA ASN A 3 -4.78 -1.44 20.20
C ASN A 3 -5.88 -1.58 19.13
N ASN A 4 -5.94 -0.62 18.21
CA ASN A 4 -7.01 -0.38 17.25
C ASN A 4 -7.06 -1.43 16.13
N GLY A 5 -7.44 -2.68 16.40
CA GLY A 5 -7.88 -3.64 15.38
C GLY A 5 -6.91 -3.95 14.22
N LEU A 6 -5.65 -3.49 14.30
CA LEU A 6 -4.61 -3.73 13.32
C LEU A 6 -4.06 -5.13 13.53
N VAL A 7 -4.25 -5.99 12.53
CA VAL A 7 -3.76 -7.36 12.52
C VAL A 7 -2.53 -7.41 11.62
N ARG A 8 -1.46 -8.07 12.07
CA ARG A 8 -0.27 -8.29 11.24
C ARG A 8 -0.63 -9.18 10.05
N VAL A 9 -0.19 -8.79 8.85
CA VAL A 9 -0.35 -9.61 7.64
C VAL A 9 0.60 -10.79 7.73
N LEU A 10 0.06 -12.01 7.57
CA LEU A 10 0.83 -13.24 7.60
C LEU A 10 1.20 -13.70 6.19
N LYS A 11 2.29 -14.46 6.09
CA LYS A 11 2.70 -15.10 4.82
C LYS A 11 1.55 -15.96 4.29
N ASN A 12 1.27 -15.83 2.99
CA ASN A 12 0.21 -16.55 2.27
C ASN A 12 -1.24 -16.26 2.69
N GLU A 13 -1.48 -15.32 3.60
CA GLU A 13 -2.84 -14.95 4.04
C GLU A 13 -3.71 -14.38 2.90
N TRP A 14 -3.07 -13.83 1.88
CA TRP A 14 -3.72 -13.34 0.67
C TRP A 14 -4.53 -14.41 -0.08
N LEU A 15 -4.25 -15.70 0.13
CA LEU A 15 -4.95 -16.84 -0.47
C LEU A 15 -6.35 -17.08 0.11
N GLU A 16 -6.65 -16.55 1.30
CA GLU A 16 -7.95 -16.72 1.96
C GLU A 16 -9.06 -15.85 1.33
N SER A 17 -9.21 -15.91 0.01
CA SER A 17 -10.26 -15.19 -0.71
C SER A 17 -11.57 -15.99 -0.65
N SER A 18 -12.62 -15.40 -0.06
CA SER A 18 -13.98 -15.92 -0.22
C SER A 18 -14.37 -15.94 -1.71
N PRO A 19 -15.03 -17.00 -2.22
CA PRO A 19 -15.30 -17.20 -3.66
C PRO A 19 -16.11 -16.11 -4.38
N GLY A 20 -16.67 -15.14 -3.64
CA GLY A 20 -17.58 -14.11 -4.18
C GLY A 20 -17.09 -12.67 -4.09
N LYS A 21 -15.87 -12.41 -3.59
CA LYS A 21 -15.32 -11.04 -3.44
C LYS A 21 -13.89 -10.90 -3.99
N CYS A 22 -13.59 -11.59 -5.09
CA CYS A 22 -12.37 -11.33 -5.84
C CYS A 22 -12.51 -9.98 -6.55
N TYR A 23 -12.24 -8.89 -5.84
CA TYR A 23 -12.17 -7.60 -6.46
C TYR A 23 -10.92 -7.51 -7.34
N GLN A 24 -11.08 -7.30 -8.65
CA GLN A 24 -10.00 -7.18 -9.63
C GLN A 24 -9.50 -5.73 -9.78
N GLY A 25 -9.02 -5.13 -8.69
CA GLY A 25 -8.59 -3.73 -8.65
C GLY A 25 -7.08 -3.55 -8.80
N LYS A 26 -6.66 -2.38 -9.31
CA LYS A 26 -5.24 -1.98 -9.48
C LYS A 26 -4.40 -2.20 -8.21
N TYR A 27 -4.91 -1.82 -7.05
CA TYR A 27 -4.23 -1.93 -5.76
C TYR A 27 -4.76 -3.10 -4.93
N LYS A 28 -4.61 -4.32 -5.46
CA LYS A 28 -5.07 -5.55 -4.79
C LYS A 28 -4.05 -6.69 -4.83
N THR A 29 -4.08 -7.50 -3.77
CA THR A 29 -3.29 -8.73 -3.60
C THR A 29 -4.18 -9.82 -2.98
N GLY A 30 -4.73 -10.70 -3.80
CA GLY A 30 -5.69 -11.71 -3.33
C GLY A 30 -6.90 -11.04 -2.67
N ARG A 31 -7.18 -11.38 -1.41
CA ARG A 31 -8.25 -10.72 -0.64
C ARG A 31 -7.95 -9.27 -0.25
N PHE A 32 -6.69 -8.85 -0.28
CA PHE A 32 -6.29 -7.55 0.25
C PHE A 32 -6.48 -6.41 -0.73
N HIS A 33 -7.02 -5.31 -0.24
CA HIS A 33 -6.91 -3.99 -0.84
C HIS A 33 -5.72 -3.25 -0.21
N LEU A 34 -4.82 -2.76 -1.05
CA LEU A 34 -3.70 -1.93 -0.64
C LEU A 34 -4.18 -0.49 -0.64
N THR A 35 -4.17 0.18 0.52
CA THR A 35 -4.61 1.57 0.60
C THR A 35 -3.57 2.51 -0.01
N ASP A 36 -4.02 3.68 -0.45
CA ASP A 36 -3.12 4.72 -0.98
C ASP A 36 -2.10 5.14 0.07
N GLU A 37 -2.50 5.31 1.33
CA GLU A 37 -1.60 5.57 2.47
C GLU A 37 -0.50 4.51 2.58
N PHE A 38 -0.87 3.23 2.49
CA PHE A 38 0.10 2.13 2.56
C PHE A 38 1.09 2.18 1.39
N ILE A 39 0.60 2.40 0.17
CA ILE A 39 1.48 2.46 -1.01
C ILE A 39 2.41 3.68 -0.92
N VAL A 40 1.91 4.85 -0.53
CA VAL A 40 2.74 6.05 -0.31
C VAL A 40 3.83 5.77 0.73
N LYS A 41 3.49 5.16 1.87
CA LYS A 41 4.48 4.80 2.89
C LYS A 41 5.47 3.74 2.41
N TYR A 42 5.03 2.77 1.62
CA TYR A 42 5.93 1.78 1.02
C TYR A 42 6.95 2.47 0.11
N MET A 43 6.50 3.35 -0.79
CA MET A 43 7.38 4.09 -1.68
C MET A 43 8.39 4.95 -0.91
N MET A 44 7.95 5.59 0.17
CA MET A 44 8.83 6.38 1.04
C MET A 44 9.88 5.50 1.75
N LEU A 45 9.46 4.43 2.42
CA LEU A 45 10.34 3.63 3.28
C LEU A 45 11.23 2.65 2.52
N VAL A 46 10.73 2.09 1.41
CA VAL A 46 11.44 1.04 0.65
C VAL A 46 12.19 1.61 -0.55
N HIS A 47 11.61 2.59 -1.25
CA HIS A 47 12.22 3.20 -2.44
C HIS A 47 12.83 4.58 -2.19
N GLY A 48 12.69 5.15 -0.98
CA GLY A 48 13.16 6.50 -0.68
C GLY A 48 12.42 7.61 -1.45
N VAL A 49 11.24 7.30 -1.99
CA VAL A 49 10.42 8.23 -2.77
C VAL A 49 9.38 8.86 -1.84
N ASP A 50 9.71 10.02 -1.29
CA ASP A 50 8.76 10.86 -0.56
C ASP A 50 8.23 11.96 -1.49
N ILE A 51 6.92 11.97 -1.74
CA ILE A 51 6.25 13.01 -2.53
C ILE A 51 5.71 14.08 -1.57
N PRO A 52 6.28 15.31 -1.57
CA PRO A 52 5.80 16.38 -0.72
C PRO A 52 4.37 16.79 -1.08
N ASN A 53 3.57 17.16 -0.08
CA ASN A 53 2.20 17.65 -0.31
C ASN A 53 2.18 18.87 -1.26
N SER A 54 3.24 19.69 -1.28
CA SER A 54 3.37 20.85 -2.16
C SER A 54 3.46 20.50 -3.64
N TRP A 55 3.93 19.31 -4.00
CA TRP A 55 3.99 18.87 -5.41
C TRP A 55 2.61 18.52 -5.97
N VAL A 56 1.70 18.12 -5.08
CA VAL A 56 0.33 17.69 -5.42
C VAL A 56 -0.74 18.66 -4.91
N SER A 57 -0.34 19.81 -4.37
CA SER A 57 -1.30 20.79 -3.82
C SER A 57 -2.10 21.48 -4.92
N ASN A 58 -1.49 21.67 -6.11
CA ASN A 58 -2.10 22.32 -7.27
C ASN A 58 -2.47 21.34 -8.40
N SER A 59 -2.18 20.04 -8.21
CA SER A 59 -2.48 18.97 -9.15
C SER A 59 -3.60 18.10 -8.57
N PHE A 60 -4.47 17.56 -9.42
CA PHE A 60 -5.58 16.68 -8.99
C PHE A 60 -6.47 17.30 -7.89
N ILE A 61 -6.68 18.61 -7.92
CA ILE A 61 -7.35 19.38 -6.85
C ILE A 61 -8.80 18.93 -6.57
N ASN A 62 -9.42 18.23 -7.53
CA ASN A 62 -10.74 17.64 -7.41
C ASN A 62 -10.78 16.37 -6.53
N ILE A 63 -9.63 15.81 -6.18
CA ILE A 63 -9.51 14.63 -5.32
C ILE A 63 -9.24 15.11 -3.89
N PRO A 64 -10.08 14.86 -2.88
CA PRO A 64 -9.86 15.42 -1.54
C PRO A 64 -8.69 14.75 -0.80
N ASP A 65 -8.47 13.45 -0.99
CA ASP A 65 -7.45 12.69 -0.30
C ASP A 65 -6.05 12.95 -0.85
N ILE A 66 -5.11 13.31 0.04
CA ILE A 66 -3.76 13.71 -0.36
C ILE A 66 -2.91 12.52 -0.84
N ASP A 67 -3.10 11.33 -0.25
CA ASP A 67 -2.34 10.14 -0.61
C ASP A 67 -2.80 9.62 -1.98
N THR A 68 -4.10 9.66 -2.29
CA THR A 68 -4.60 9.42 -3.65
C THR A 68 -3.96 10.35 -4.67
N ARG A 69 -3.80 11.65 -4.36
CA ARG A 69 -3.11 12.58 -5.27
C ARG A 69 -1.63 12.22 -5.47
N LYS A 70 -0.93 11.80 -4.39
CA LYS A 70 0.46 11.33 -4.48
C LYS A 70 0.58 10.09 -5.34
N ILE A 71 -0.35 9.14 -5.20
CA ILE A 71 -0.42 7.95 -6.05
C ILE A 71 -0.58 8.36 -7.52
N MET A 72 -1.56 9.20 -7.84
CA MET A 72 -1.76 9.68 -9.22
C MET A 72 -0.51 10.39 -9.77
N TYR A 73 0.16 11.20 -8.95
CA TYR A 73 1.42 11.84 -9.33
C TYR A 73 2.52 10.83 -9.64
N MET A 74 2.72 9.82 -8.76
CA MET A 74 3.73 8.78 -8.96
C MET A 74 3.45 7.96 -10.23
N GLU A 75 2.18 7.74 -10.56
CA GLU A 75 1.80 7.02 -11.78
C GLU A 75 2.01 7.84 -13.05
N CYS A 76 1.67 9.13 -13.04
CA CYS A 76 1.97 10.03 -14.15
C CYS A 76 3.48 10.26 -14.35
N SER A 77 4.29 9.99 -13.33
CA SER A 77 5.75 10.17 -13.34
C SER A 77 6.52 8.85 -13.49
N ASP A 78 5.84 7.74 -13.80
CA ASP A 78 6.39 6.38 -13.91
C ASP A 78 7.09 5.84 -12.63
N LEU A 79 6.96 6.53 -11.49
CA LEU A 79 7.51 6.11 -10.20
C LEU A 79 6.75 4.91 -9.60
N LEU A 80 5.43 4.82 -9.85
CA LEU A 80 4.59 3.69 -9.43
C LEU A 80 4.21 2.82 -10.65
N SER A 81 5.24 2.24 -11.27
CA SER A 81 5.07 1.37 -12.44
C SER A 81 4.40 0.03 -12.11
N ASN A 82 4.02 -0.73 -13.13
CA ASN A 82 3.50 -2.10 -12.96
C ASN A 82 4.50 -3.03 -12.25
N ASP A 83 5.80 -2.85 -12.50
CA ASP A 83 6.85 -3.63 -11.86
C ASP A 83 6.97 -3.31 -10.37
N THR A 84 6.94 -2.01 -10.03
CA THR A 84 6.91 -1.54 -8.64
C THR A 84 5.67 -2.07 -7.91
N MET A 85 4.49 -1.99 -8.54
CA MET A 85 3.28 -2.58 -7.98
C MET A 85 3.38 -4.11 -7.82
N ASN A 86 4.04 -4.82 -8.73
CA ASN A 86 4.28 -6.27 -8.60
C ASN A 86 5.22 -6.60 -7.45
N GLU A 87 6.22 -5.77 -7.19
CA GLU A 87 7.09 -5.87 -6.02
C GLU A 87 6.30 -5.69 -4.73
N ILE A 88 5.52 -4.62 -4.60
CA ILE A 88 4.64 -4.37 -3.45
C ILE A 88 3.73 -5.59 -3.20
N ARG A 89 3.13 -6.14 -4.26
CA ARG A 89 2.31 -7.36 -4.14
C ARG A 89 3.10 -8.55 -3.62
N LYS A 90 4.35 -8.76 -4.06
CA LYS A 90 5.21 -9.84 -3.55
C LYS A 90 5.51 -9.66 -2.06
N ALA A 91 5.84 -8.44 -1.63
CA ALA A 91 6.05 -8.12 -0.23
C ALA A 91 4.78 -8.39 0.61
N VAL A 92 3.59 -8.02 0.11
CA VAL A 92 2.33 -8.32 0.80
C VAL A 92 2.05 -9.83 0.86
N LYS A 93 2.40 -10.59 -0.19
CA LYS A 93 2.18 -12.05 -0.22
C LYS A 93 3.04 -12.79 0.80
N SER A 94 4.27 -12.33 0.99
CA SER A 94 5.24 -12.90 1.91
C SER A 94 6.12 -11.77 2.45
N PRO A 95 5.67 -11.08 3.51
CA PRO A 95 6.44 -9.99 4.10
C PRO A 95 7.86 -10.45 4.48
N PRO A 96 8.90 -9.70 4.08
CA PRO A 96 10.27 -9.95 4.53
C PRO A 96 10.38 -9.92 6.06
N ASP A 97 11.40 -10.58 6.63
CA ASP A 97 11.56 -10.66 8.09
C ASP A 97 11.76 -9.29 8.75
N ASN A 98 12.43 -8.37 8.06
CA ASN A 98 12.64 -6.98 8.48
C ASN A 98 11.45 -6.04 8.16
N MET A 99 10.32 -6.57 7.70
CA MET A 99 9.15 -5.78 7.33
C MET A 99 7.89 -6.32 8.00
N LYS A 100 7.18 -5.45 8.73
CA LYS A 100 5.86 -5.75 9.27
C LYS A 100 4.81 -4.96 8.53
N LEU A 101 3.83 -5.67 8.00
CA LEU A 101 2.64 -5.09 7.38
C LEU A 101 1.44 -5.30 8.29
N TYR A 102 0.56 -4.30 8.36
CA TYR A 102 -0.65 -4.38 9.16
C TYR A 102 -1.88 -4.09 8.30
N ARG A 103 -2.97 -4.75 8.67
CA ARG A 103 -4.25 -4.62 8.02
C ARG A 103 -5.37 -4.34 9.02
N ASN A 104 -6.38 -3.65 8.54
CA ASN A 104 -7.71 -3.61 9.15
C ASN A 104 -8.68 -4.34 8.22
N ARG A 105 -9.23 -5.47 8.67
CA ARG A 105 -10.03 -6.37 7.82
C ARG A 105 -9.25 -6.76 6.56
N ASP A 106 -9.74 -6.42 5.38
CA ASP A 106 -9.15 -6.69 4.07
C ASP A 106 -8.28 -5.54 3.54
N GLN A 107 -8.09 -4.47 4.31
CA GLN A 107 -7.29 -3.32 3.89
C GLN A 107 -5.90 -3.37 4.54
N VAL A 108 -4.84 -3.43 3.73
CA VAL A 108 -3.46 -3.24 4.20
C VAL A 108 -3.20 -1.74 4.30
N THR A 109 -2.93 -1.27 5.51
CA THR A 109 -2.93 0.16 5.85
C THR A 109 -1.59 0.66 6.37
N HIS A 110 -0.74 -0.22 6.90
CA HIS A 110 0.49 0.21 7.57
C HIS A 110 1.67 -0.69 7.26
N ILE A 111 2.86 -0.10 7.28
CA ILE A 111 4.15 -0.74 7.09
C ILE A 111 5.13 -0.20 8.13
N GLU A 112 5.91 -1.10 8.72
CA GLU A 112 7.05 -0.81 9.58
C GLU A 112 8.27 -1.56 9.05
N ILE A 113 9.39 -0.86 8.89
CA ILE A 113 10.69 -1.47 8.63
C ILE A 113 11.39 -1.62 9.98
N MET A 114 11.86 -2.82 10.27
CA MET A 114 12.65 -3.10 11.48
C MET A 114 14.12 -2.86 11.17
N GLU A 115 14.78 -2.06 11.98
CA GLU A 115 16.25 -1.97 12.00
C GLU A 115 16.83 -3.31 12.48
N GLU A 116 17.93 -3.75 11.86
CA GLU A 116 18.70 -4.94 12.29
C GLU A 116 19.38 -4.74 13.64
#